data_AF-A0A7S0GA44-F1
#
_entry.id   AF-A0A7S0GA44-F1
#
_cell.length_a   1.000
_cell.length_b   1.000
_cell.length_c   1.000
_cell.angle_alpha   90.00
_cell.angle_beta   90.00
_cell.angle_gamma   90.00
#
_symmetry.space_group_name_H-M   'P 1'
#
loop_
_entity.id
_entity.type
_entity.pdbx_description
1 polymer ?
#
loop_
_entity_poly.entity_id
_entity_poly.type
_entity_poly.pdbx_seq_one_letter_code
_entity_poly.pdbx_strand_id
1 'polypeptide(L)'
;VSDDNFWLKYSLVRDGASLHSLLSSLRGSIRVILAIETVQGEVFGSFTSSTWRIGPSYYGSGEAFLWRLKRPRGNTSDERDDDNLKLESDLEVFPWTQSNE
;
A
#
# COMPACT_ATOMS: atom_id res chain seq x y z
N VAL A 1 6.82 -24.55 3.53
CA VAL A 1 7.28 -23.30 4.19
C VAL A 1 6.37 -22.22 3.64
N SER A 2 5.56 -21.55 4.46
CA SER A 2 4.52 -20.64 3.97
C SER A 2 5.08 -19.62 2.99
N ASP A 3 4.59 -19.66 1.74
CA ASP A 3 4.91 -18.71 0.68
C ASP A 3 4.32 -17.31 0.93
N ASP A 4 3.62 -17.11 2.07
CA ASP A 4 2.83 -15.92 2.39
C ASP A 4 3.44 -15.10 3.54
N ASN A 5 4.75 -14.84 3.50
CA ASN A 5 5.38 -13.92 4.45
C ASN A 5 5.43 -12.49 3.88
N PHE A 6 5.00 -11.51 4.68
CA PHE A 6 5.16 -10.10 4.34
C PHE A 6 6.60 -9.63 4.62
N TRP A 7 7.24 -9.03 3.62
CA TRP A 7 8.58 -8.45 3.76
C TRP A 7 8.56 -6.95 3.49
N LEU A 8 9.07 -6.15 4.44
CA LEU A 8 9.24 -4.70 4.27
C LEU A 8 10.44 -4.40 3.36
N LYS A 9 10.20 -4.38 2.05
CA LYS A 9 11.22 -4.08 1.03
C LYS A 9 11.75 -2.65 1.10
N TYR A 10 10.88 -1.68 1.38
CA TYR A 10 11.25 -0.26 1.39
C TYR A 10 10.44 0.53 2.42
N SER A 11 11.07 1.50 3.07
CA SER A 11 10.40 2.52 3.90
C SER A 11 11.12 3.85 3.77
N LEU A 12 10.38 4.95 3.65
CA LEU A 12 10.97 6.30 3.57
C LEU A 12 11.82 6.63 4.81
N VAL A 13 11.44 6.13 5.99
CA VAL A 13 12.16 6.37 7.26
C VAL A 13 13.51 5.66 7.27
N ARG A 14 13.58 4.43 6.71
CA ARG A 14 14.79 3.60 6.71
C ARG A 14 15.69 3.88 5.52
N ASP A 15 15.09 4.06 4.34
CA ASP A 15 15.78 4.00 3.04
C ASP A 15 15.81 5.36 2.32
N GLY A 16 15.13 6.38 2.85
CA GLY A 16 15.07 7.73 2.32
C GLY A 16 14.01 7.95 1.24
N ALA A 17 13.92 9.18 0.71
CA ALA A 17 12.90 9.60 -0.27
C ALA A 17 13.46 9.64 -1.70
N SER A 18 13.84 8.50 -2.25
CA SER A 18 14.37 8.39 -3.63
C SER A 18 13.62 7.32 -4.42
N LEU A 19 13.00 7.73 -5.54
CA LEU A 19 12.35 6.79 -6.45
C LEU A 19 13.34 5.76 -7.03
N HIS A 20 14.58 6.18 -7.28
CA HIS A 20 15.62 5.27 -7.75
C HIS A 20 15.93 4.17 -6.72
N SER A 21 16.08 4.55 -5.45
CA SER A 21 16.32 3.59 -4.36
C SER A 21 15.14 2.65 -4.16
N LEU A 22 13.90 3.18 -4.23
CA LEU A 22 12.67 2.38 -4.18
C LEU A 22 12.66 1.34 -5.30
N LEU A 23 12.82 1.75 -6.56
CA LEU A 23 12.82 0.84 -7.71
C LEU A 23 13.94 -0.20 -7.64
N SER A 24 15.11 0.17 -7.12
CA SER A 24 16.21 -0.77 -6.88
C SER A 24 15.84 -1.84 -5.86
N SER A 25 15.21 -1.44 -4.74
CA SER A 25 14.79 -2.35 -3.66
C SER A 25 13.67 -3.32 -4.09
N LEU A 26 12.82 -2.89 -5.03
CA LEU A 26 11.70 -3.67 -5.55
C LEU A 26 12.08 -4.60 -6.71
N ARG A 27 13.34 -4.59 -7.18
CA ARG A 27 13.77 -5.47 -8.29
C ARG A 27 13.42 -6.93 -8.00
N GLY A 28 12.74 -7.57 -8.95
CA GLY A 28 12.29 -8.96 -8.83
C GLY A 28 11.05 -9.18 -7.96
N SER A 29 10.49 -8.14 -7.33
CA SER A 29 9.24 -8.25 -6.56
C SER A 29 8.04 -8.09 -7.52
N ILE A 30 7.26 -9.16 -7.69
CA ILE A 30 6.10 -9.19 -8.59
C ILE A 30 4.84 -8.69 -7.89
N ARG A 31 4.62 -9.15 -6.64
CA ARG A 31 3.47 -8.76 -5.81
C ARG A 31 3.96 -7.78 -4.74
N VAL A 32 3.48 -6.55 -4.81
CA VAL A 32 3.91 -5.47 -3.90
C VAL A 32 2.67 -4.79 -3.33
N ILE A 33 2.65 -4.62 -2.01
CA ILE A 33 1.72 -3.73 -1.32
C ILE A 33 2.47 -2.43 -1.05
N LEU A 34 1.95 -1.33 -1.59
CA LEU A 34 2.35 0.02 -1.25
C LEU A 34 1.42 0.54 -0.16
N ALA A 35 1.98 1.12 0.90
CA ALA A 35 1.26 1.85 1.92
C ALA A 35 1.86 3.25 2.08
N ILE A 36 1.00 4.26 2.12
CA ILE A 36 1.34 5.67 2.26
C ILE A 36 0.54 6.20 3.45
N GLU A 37 1.22 6.89 4.35
CA GLU A 37 0.61 7.69 5.42
C GLU A 37 0.91 9.17 5.13
N THR A 38 -0.13 9.99 5.11
CA THR A 38 -0.02 11.44 4.94
C THR A 38 0.35 12.12 6.26
N VAL A 39 0.66 13.41 6.21
CA VAL A 39 0.91 14.19 7.44
C VAL A 39 -0.35 14.46 8.26
N GLN A 40 -1.54 14.22 7.69
CA GLN A 40 -2.83 14.31 8.37
C GLN A 40 -3.34 12.94 8.85
N GLY A 41 -2.53 11.89 8.69
CA GLY A 41 -2.81 10.55 9.20
C GLY A 41 -3.68 9.68 8.30
N GLU A 42 -4.12 10.14 7.12
CA GLU A 42 -4.78 9.25 6.17
C GLU A 42 -3.83 8.16 5.71
N VAL A 43 -4.31 6.91 5.67
CA VAL A 43 -3.52 5.76 5.21
C VAL A 43 -4.19 5.09 4.04
N PHE A 44 -3.47 4.99 2.94
CA PHE A 44 -3.94 4.39 1.71
C PHE A 44 -2.79 3.83 0.89
N GLY A 45 -3.12 3.14 -0.19
CA GLY A 45 -2.10 2.63 -1.08
C GLY A 45 -2.65 1.73 -2.16
N SER A 46 -1.82 0.80 -2.60
CA SER A 46 -2.15 -0.11 -3.69
C SER A 46 -1.58 -1.50 -3.48
N PHE A 47 -2.20 -2.46 -4.15
CA PHE A 47 -1.58 -3.72 -4.48
C PHE A 47 -1.26 -3.75 -5.97
N THR A 48 -0.04 -4.14 -6.32
CA THR A 48 0.38 -4.32 -7.71
C THR A 48 0.83 -5.76 -7.93
N SER A 49 0.41 -6.34 -9.05
CA SER A 49 0.68 -7.73 -9.44
C SER A 49 1.76 -7.86 -10.53
N SER A 50 2.61 -6.85 -10.71
CA SER A 50 3.65 -6.84 -11.74
C SER A 50 4.89 -6.10 -11.24
N THR A 51 6.06 -6.51 -11.73
CA THR A 51 7.34 -5.86 -11.38
C THR A 51 7.33 -4.39 -11.77
N TRP A 52 7.74 -3.53 -10.83
CA TRP A 52 7.79 -2.09 -11.05
C TRP A 52 8.91 -1.73 -12.04
N ARG A 53 8.56 -0.92 -13.04
CA ARG A 53 9.48 -0.44 -14.07
C ARG A 53 9.13 0.98 -14.51
N ILE A 54 10.15 1.70 -14.97
CA ILE A 54 9.96 2.97 -15.68
C ILE A 54 9.76 2.64 -17.16
N GLY A 55 8.72 3.21 -17.76
CA GLY A 55 8.42 3.04 -19.18
C GLY A 55 7.37 4.04 -19.66
N PRO A 56 7.20 4.17 -20.99
CA PRO A 56 6.32 5.17 -21.58
C PRO A 56 4.83 4.79 -21.54
N SER A 57 4.47 3.60 -21.06
CA SER A 57 3.11 3.06 -21.13
C SER A 57 2.67 2.48 -19.79
N TYR A 58 1.37 2.54 -19.53
CA TYR A 58 0.76 1.85 -18.39
C TYR A 58 0.98 0.33 -18.49
N TYR A 59 1.10 -0.31 -17.33
CA TYR A 59 1.30 -1.75 -17.21
C TYR A 59 0.66 -2.26 -15.91
N GLY A 60 0.57 -3.58 -15.78
CA GLY A 60 -0.04 -4.25 -14.65
C GLY A 60 -0.97 -5.36 -15.13
N SER A 61 -1.82 -5.84 -14.23
CA SER A 61 -2.91 -6.76 -14.55
C SER A 61 -4.19 -6.30 -13.86
N GLY A 62 -5.31 -6.95 -14.17
CA GLY A 62 -6.58 -6.71 -13.49
C GLY A 62 -6.63 -7.15 -12.03
N GLU A 63 -5.57 -7.82 -11.53
CA GLU A 63 -5.43 -8.12 -10.10
C GLU A 63 -5.01 -6.89 -9.27
N ALA A 64 -4.58 -5.80 -9.90
CA ALA A 64 -4.19 -4.58 -9.18
C ALA A 64 -5.42 -3.87 -8.60
N PHE A 65 -5.28 -3.33 -7.39
CA PHE A 65 -6.35 -2.60 -6.71
C PHE A 65 -5.77 -1.50 -5.81
N LEU A 66 -6.59 -0.49 -5.54
CA LEU A 66 -6.31 0.53 -4.52
C LEU A 66 -6.99 0.16 -3.22
N TRP A 67 -6.51 0.69 -2.11
CA TRP A 67 -7.13 0.52 -0.80
C TRP A 67 -6.91 1.76 0.06
N ARG A 68 -7.77 1.96 1.06
CA ARG A 68 -7.59 2.97 2.10
C ARG A 68 -8.17 2.53 3.44
N LEU A 69 -7.66 3.06 4.53
CA LEU A 69 -8.37 3.04 5.81
C LEU A 69 -9.49 4.10 5.79
N LYS A 70 -10.65 3.76 6.35
CA LYS A 70 -11.81 4.67 6.46
C LYS A 70 -11.56 5.82 7.44
N ARG A 71 -10.59 5.68 8.35
CA ARG A 71 -10.26 6.66 9.38
C ARG A 71 -8.77 7.02 9.37
N PRO A 72 -8.42 8.31 9.53
CA PRO A 72 -7.04 8.73 9.73
C PRO A 72 -6.47 8.21 11.07
N ARG A 73 -5.17 7.90 11.08
CA ARG A 73 -4.39 7.66 12.31
C ARG A 73 -4.25 8.97 13.10
N GLY A 74 -4.30 8.90 14.43
CA GLY A 74 -4.08 10.05 15.31
C GLY A 74 -5.32 10.87 15.70
N ASN A 75 -6.49 10.63 15.10
CA ASN A 75 -7.77 11.22 15.52
C ASN A 75 -8.44 10.45 16.70
N THR A 76 -7.65 10.00 17.67
CA THR A 76 -8.17 9.35 18.88
C THR A 76 -8.28 10.39 20.00
N SER A 77 -9.28 11.28 19.88
CA SER A 77 -9.75 12.07 21.02
C SER A 77 -10.70 11.28 21.93
N ASP A 78 -11.03 10.05 21.59
CA ASP A 78 -11.88 9.19 22.40
C ASP A 78 -11.09 8.02 22.98
N GLU A 79 -10.89 8.08 24.29
CA GLU A 79 -10.49 6.97 25.14
C GLU A 79 -11.43 5.78 24.93
N ARG A 80 -10.87 4.64 24.48
CA ARG A 80 -11.17 3.32 25.03
C ARG A 80 -10.26 2.25 24.43
N ASP A 81 -9.46 1.67 25.32
CA ASP A 81 -8.91 0.33 25.24
C ASP A 81 -9.96 -0.66 24.70
N ASP A 82 -9.56 -1.52 23.74
CA ASP A 82 -10.30 -2.59 23.02
C ASP A 82 -10.42 -2.42 21.48
N ASP A 83 -10.07 -1.26 20.90
CA ASP A 83 -10.41 -0.92 19.51
C ASP A 83 -9.41 -1.38 18.42
N ASN A 84 -8.27 -1.97 18.80
CA ASN A 84 -7.25 -2.42 17.84
C ASN A 84 -7.75 -3.56 16.92
N LEU A 85 -8.79 -4.30 17.36
CA LEU A 85 -9.44 -5.36 16.57
C LEU A 85 -10.51 -4.82 15.59
N LYS A 86 -11.03 -3.61 15.80
CA LYS A 86 -11.96 -2.97 14.84
C LYS A 86 -11.26 -2.24 13.71
N LEU A 87 -9.98 -1.92 13.85
CA LEU A 87 -9.20 -1.25 12.81
C LEU A 87 -9.11 -2.11 11.52
N GLU A 88 -9.13 -3.44 11.64
CA GLU A 88 -9.19 -4.37 10.50
C GLU A 88 -10.54 -4.33 9.76
N SER A 89 -11.60 -3.83 10.39
CA SER A 89 -12.95 -3.70 9.79
C SER A 89 -13.15 -2.40 8.97
N ASP A 90 -12.15 -1.52 8.99
CA ASP A 90 -12.20 -0.18 8.41
C ASP A 90 -11.39 -0.02 7.12
N LEU A 91 -11.04 -1.12 6.44
CA LEU A 91 -10.42 -1.08 5.11
C LEU A 91 -11.50 -0.94 4.02
N GLU A 92 -11.28 -0.06 3.05
CA GLU A 92 -12.04 0.02 1.80
C GLU A 92 -11.12 -0.32 0.63
N VAL A 93 -11.59 -1.18 -0.28
CA VAL A 93 -10.83 -1.67 -1.43
C VAL A 93 -11.52 -1.23 -2.71
N PHE A 94 -10.74 -0.75 -3.66
CA PHE A 94 -11.17 -0.30 -4.98
C PHE A 94 -10.49 -1.15 -6.06
N PRO A 95 -11.14 -2.25 -6.49
CA PRO A 95 -10.65 -3.07 -7.58
C PRO A 95 -10.67 -2.31 -8.91
N TRP A 96 -9.83 -2.72 -9.85
CA TRP A 96 -9.94 -2.24 -11.23
C TRP A 96 -11.30 -2.65 -11.84
N THR A 97 -12.00 -1.67 -12.41
CA THR A 97 -13.37 -1.81 -12.92
C THR A 97 -13.44 -2.21 -14.39
N GLN A 98 -12.31 -2.55 -15.02
CA GLN A 98 -12.21 -2.85 -16.45
C GLN A 98 -12.50 -1.67 -17.39
N SER A 99 -12.71 -0.47 -16.84
CA SER A 99 -12.86 0.77 -17.58
C SER A 99 -11.98 1.87 -16.97
N ASN A 100 -11.46 2.75 -17.83
CA ASN A 100 -10.77 3.97 -17.42
C ASN A 100 -11.65 5.22 -17.61
N GLU A 101 -12.94 5.03 -17.92
CA GLU A 101 -13.95 6.09 -18.08
C GLU A 101 -14.43 6.66 -16.74
#